data_AF-A0A3D6D8T8-F1
#
_entry.id   AF-A0A3D6D8T8-F1
#
_cell.length_a   1.000
_cell.length_b   1.000
_cell.length_c   1.000
_cell.angle_alpha   90.00
_cell.angle_beta   90.00
_cell.angle_gamma   90.00
#
_symmetry.space_group_name_H-M   'P 1'
#
loop_
_entity.id
_entity.type
_entity.pdbx_description
1 polymer ?
#
loop_
_entity_poly.entity_id
_entity_poly.type
_entity_poly.pdbx_seq_one_letter_code
_entity_poly.pdbx_strand_id
1 'polypeptide(L)'
;MPALELKPVMPWQVLGCYAIKSLSEISGKFSVKVEDGKLLVNASPKDLAIWLLENMIEDGRPRLNTAPFLSQYRGNYGKLLNSFGKKNKSSVCTLCGKEGAAVELSKVFNPLMVSAPNFKTFYSFGKNRGEKLCVECALQLFAAPLGAFFFAAFQKHTSRIIHLYTFPWNLDEAFVFIDTSKRTVGNEVRKSNITLNMKKEPVHPEEALLMLLWQLRKNSIPFENETFVAGAVSHTKQGQAWGVETRLEIYKLRPLVRFFEALIEEGLDLSLCFDMIYEPRLNDPHAYRKRIAADMVRMVDVARQAEDVLLSIDRHIPFLSDIVGKYEMEVKGMDEKLVELCKDVGRSIGRFVFTEESKLSTFYQIRNAKTLEDYIRVLEEVSLDAVAIESELYLPEDYLKLLSSNDWEIVRSLTNIFAVSMYRYLKSGKKEVNSNE
;
A
#
# COMPACT_ATOMS: atom_id res chain seq x y z
N MET A 1 9.82 -39.68 12.56
CA MET A 1 8.67 -39.61 11.62
C MET A 1 9.12 -38.84 10.39
N PRO A 2 8.59 -39.05 9.18
CA PRO A 2 8.98 -38.22 8.05
C PRO A 2 8.58 -36.77 8.37
N ALA A 3 9.56 -35.87 8.31
CA ALA A 3 9.34 -34.45 8.45
C ALA A 3 8.56 -33.94 7.22
N LEU A 4 7.59 -33.06 7.44
CA LEU A 4 6.96 -32.33 6.34
C LEU A 4 7.96 -31.34 5.76
N GLU A 5 8.13 -31.38 4.44
CA GLU A 5 8.98 -30.43 3.71
C GLU A 5 8.10 -29.35 3.02
N LEU A 6 8.00 -28.19 3.65
CA LEU A 6 7.20 -27.08 3.14
C LEU A 6 8.10 -26.14 2.33
N LYS A 7 8.04 -26.25 1.00
CA LYS A 7 8.72 -25.33 0.07
C LYS A 7 7.72 -24.32 -0.51
N PRO A 8 7.85 -23.02 -0.23
CA PRO A 8 6.99 -22.01 -0.82
C PRO A 8 7.34 -21.80 -2.30
N VAL A 9 6.32 -21.64 -3.13
CA VAL A 9 6.45 -21.28 -4.56
C VAL A 9 5.72 -19.97 -4.89
N MET A 10 4.94 -19.42 -3.96
CA MET A 10 4.19 -18.17 -4.07
C MET A 10 4.39 -17.31 -2.81
N PRO A 11 4.28 -15.95 -2.90
CA PRO A 11 4.48 -15.08 -1.74
C PRO A 11 3.59 -15.44 -0.55
N TRP A 12 2.32 -15.75 -0.80
CA TRP A 12 1.37 -16.11 0.26
C TRP A 12 1.82 -17.34 1.07
N GLN A 13 2.52 -18.29 0.44
CA GLN A 13 3.02 -19.49 1.13
C GLN A 13 4.19 -19.19 2.09
N VAL A 14 4.99 -18.15 1.80
CA VAL A 14 6.06 -17.68 2.70
C VAL A 14 5.48 -17.25 4.05
N LEU A 15 4.36 -16.50 4.04
CA LEU A 15 3.64 -16.14 5.27
C LEU A 15 3.12 -17.37 6.02
N GLY A 16 2.72 -18.40 5.29
CA GLY A 16 2.31 -19.68 5.86
C GLY A 16 3.45 -20.40 6.58
N CYS A 17 4.61 -20.51 5.93
CA CYS A 17 5.83 -21.02 6.54
C CYS A 17 6.22 -20.21 7.78
N TYR A 18 6.15 -18.87 7.70
CA TYR A 18 6.44 -17.98 8.81
C TYR A 18 5.50 -18.23 10.00
N ALA A 19 4.19 -18.32 9.75
CA ALA A 19 3.21 -18.60 10.78
C ALA A 19 3.48 -19.93 11.48
N ILE A 20 3.77 -20.99 10.71
CA ILE A 20 4.07 -22.32 11.26
C ILE A 20 5.33 -22.26 12.12
N LYS A 21 6.41 -21.63 11.65
CA LYS A 21 7.65 -21.49 12.42
C LYS A 21 7.42 -20.72 13.71
N SER A 22 6.90 -19.49 13.61
CA SER A 22 6.70 -18.58 14.74
C SER A 22 5.83 -19.19 15.83
N LEU A 23 4.68 -19.78 15.46
CA LEU A 23 3.79 -20.43 16.42
C LEU A 23 4.42 -21.70 17.04
N SER A 24 5.25 -22.43 16.30
CA SER A 24 5.94 -23.62 16.81
C SER A 24 7.00 -23.24 17.84
N GLU A 25 7.72 -22.13 17.62
CA GLU A 25 8.70 -21.60 18.56
C GLU A 25 8.05 -21.09 19.86
N ILE A 26 6.89 -20.44 19.75
CA ILE A 26 6.13 -19.94 20.92
C ILE A 26 5.54 -21.10 21.73
N SER A 27 4.93 -22.08 21.07
CA SER A 27 4.21 -23.17 21.74
C SER A 27 5.07 -24.36 22.14
N GLY A 28 6.22 -24.55 21.48
CA GLY A 28 7.06 -25.74 21.61
C GLY A 28 6.43 -27.04 21.09
N LYS A 29 5.26 -26.98 20.43
CA LYS A 29 4.47 -28.18 20.05
C LYS A 29 5.15 -29.03 18.98
N PHE A 30 5.80 -28.38 18.01
CA PHE A 30 6.46 -29.06 16.90
C PHE A 30 7.89 -28.55 16.74
N SER A 31 8.81 -29.45 16.39
CA SER A 31 10.16 -29.05 15.99
C SER A 31 10.15 -28.57 14.54
N VAL A 32 10.70 -27.37 14.32
CA VAL A 32 10.80 -26.72 13.03
C VAL A 32 12.25 -26.33 12.72
N LYS A 33 12.66 -26.49 11.47
CA LYS A 33 13.98 -26.05 10.97
C LYS A 33 13.85 -25.50 9.56
N VAL A 34 14.71 -24.55 9.21
CA VAL A 34 14.84 -24.07 7.83
C VAL A 34 16.09 -24.70 7.22
N GLU A 35 15.95 -25.28 6.04
CA GLU A 35 17.03 -25.92 5.30
C GLU A 35 16.76 -25.78 3.80
N ASP A 36 17.72 -25.24 3.04
CA ASP A 36 17.65 -25.03 1.58
C ASP A 36 16.37 -24.37 1.07
N GLY A 37 15.92 -23.31 1.77
CA GLY A 37 14.69 -22.58 1.41
C GLY A 37 13.41 -23.38 1.64
N LYS A 38 13.45 -24.41 2.49
CA LYS A 38 12.31 -25.21 2.91
C LYS A 38 12.14 -25.13 4.43
N LEU A 39 10.90 -25.22 4.89
CA LEU A 39 10.60 -25.42 6.29
C LEU A 39 10.35 -26.90 6.57
N LEU A 40 11.20 -27.52 7.38
CA LEU A 40 11.09 -28.89 7.86
C LEU A 40 10.29 -28.90 9.17
N VAL A 41 9.20 -29.67 9.23
CA VAL A 41 8.32 -29.74 10.40
C VAL A 41 8.14 -31.19 10.84
N ASN A 42 8.43 -31.51 12.10
CA ASN A 42 8.20 -32.85 12.65
C ASN A 42 6.75 -33.03 13.12
N ALA A 43 5.83 -33.06 12.17
CA ALA A 43 4.39 -33.24 12.42
C ALA A 43 3.74 -34.02 11.28
N SER A 44 2.65 -34.74 11.56
CA SER A 44 1.80 -35.24 10.48
C SER A 44 0.99 -34.06 9.87
N PRO A 45 0.62 -34.12 8.58
CA PRO A 45 -0.20 -33.08 7.97
C PRO A 45 -1.49 -32.76 8.71
N LYS A 46 -2.16 -33.81 9.20
CA LYS A 46 -3.44 -33.69 9.88
C LYS A 46 -3.27 -33.01 11.24
N ASP A 47 -2.24 -33.39 12.00
CA ASP A 47 -1.99 -32.80 13.32
C ASP A 47 -1.59 -31.34 13.18
N LEU A 48 -0.78 -31.00 12.17
CA LEU A 48 -0.43 -29.61 11.87
C LEU A 48 -1.67 -28.80 11.48
N ALA A 49 -2.54 -29.33 10.62
CA ALA A 49 -3.78 -28.65 10.22
C ALA A 49 -4.75 -28.43 11.39
N ILE A 50 -4.89 -29.41 12.29
CA ILE A 50 -5.72 -29.28 13.51
C ILE A 50 -5.19 -28.14 14.37
N TRP A 51 -3.88 -28.14 14.63
CA TRP A 51 -3.25 -27.11 15.46
C TRP A 51 -3.32 -25.72 14.83
N LEU A 52 -3.15 -25.60 13.51
CA LEU A 52 -3.34 -24.33 12.83
C LEU A 52 -4.78 -23.83 12.98
N LEU A 53 -5.78 -24.70 12.83
CA LEU A 53 -7.18 -24.33 13.02
C LEU A 53 -7.46 -23.82 14.44
N GLU A 54 -6.87 -24.45 15.47
CA GLU A 54 -6.96 -23.99 16.86
C GLU A 54 -6.47 -22.54 17.01
N ASN A 55 -5.38 -22.17 16.31
CA ASN A 55 -4.83 -20.82 16.31
C ASN A 55 -5.63 -19.83 15.44
N MET A 56 -6.47 -20.31 14.52
CA MET A 56 -7.31 -19.45 13.67
C MET A 56 -8.67 -19.11 14.30
N ILE A 57 -9.01 -19.74 15.42
CA ILE A 57 -10.31 -19.64 16.09
C ILE A 57 -10.13 -19.00 17.49
N GLU A 58 -11.15 -18.26 17.92
CA GLU A 58 -11.29 -17.69 19.26
C GLU A 58 -12.77 -17.80 19.64
N ASP A 59 -13.08 -18.37 20.81
CA ASP A 59 -14.46 -18.60 21.29
C ASP A 59 -15.38 -19.30 20.28
N GLY A 60 -14.84 -20.30 19.58
CA GLY A 60 -15.59 -21.09 18.58
C GLY A 60 -15.90 -20.33 17.28
N ARG A 61 -15.37 -19.11 17.10
CA ARG A 61 -15.52 -18.31 15.87
C ARG A 61 -14.16 -18.00 15.25
N PRO A 62 -14.08 -17.84 13.92
CA PRO A 62 -12.84 -17.37 13.30
C PRO A 62 -12.42 -16.02 13.89
N ARG A 63 -11.12 -15.87 14.18
CA ARG A 63 -10.50 -14.57 14.44
C ARG A 63 -10.74 -13.62 13.26
N LEU A 64 -10.65 -12.31 13.48
CA LEU A 64 -10.92 -11.34 12.40
C LEU A 64 -10.03 -11.59 11.18
N ASN A 65 -8.71 -11.69 11.37
CA ASN A 65 -7.75 -11.95 10.28
C ASN A 65 -7.98 -13.28 9.53
N THR A 66 -8.62 -14.28 10.14
CA THR A 66 -8.87 -15.59 9.52
C THR A 66 -10.31 -15.76 9.04
N ALA A 67 -11.21 -14.84 9.41
CA ALA A 67 -12.63 -14.90 9.09
C ALA A 67 -12.93 -15.02 7.59
N PRO A 68 -12.25 -14.29 6.67
CA PRO A 68 -12.50 -14.44 5.23
C PRO A 68 -12.25 -15.86 4.71
N PHE A 69 -11.35 -16.60 5.35
CA PHE A 69 -10.90 -17.91 4.90
C PHE A 69 -11.68 -19.05 5.56
N LEU A 70 -12.08 -18.90 6.83
CA LEU A 70 -12.79 -19.95 7.55
C LEU A 70 -14.32 -19.88 7.39
N SER A 71 -14.89 -18.70 7.13
CA SER A 71 -16.35 -18.50 7.12
C SER A 71 -17.08 -19.42 6.13
N GLN A 72 -16.44 -19.79 5.03
CA GLN A 72 -17.00 -20.66 4.00
C GLN A 72 -17.18 -22.12 4.46
N TYR A 73 -16.50 -22.54 5.52
CA TYR A 73 -16.61 -23.89 6.05
C TYR A 73 -17.69 -24.01 7.14
N ARG A 74 -18.29 -22.88 7.60
CA ARG A 74 -19.46 -22.80 8.51
C ARG A 74 -19.53 -23.93 9.57
N GLY A 75 -18.47 -24.11 10.36
CA GLY A 75 -18.42 -25.12 11.44
C GLY A 75 -18.19 -26.57 10.98
N ASN A 76 -18.13 -26.84 9.68
CA ASN A 76 -17.74 -28.13 9.11
C ASN A 76 -16.21 -28.24 8.92
N TYR A 77 -15.45 -27.80 9.92
CA TYR A 77 -14.00 -27.88 9.87
C TYR A 77 -13.51 -29.33 9.85
N GLY A 78 -14.27 -30.28 10.40
CA GLY A 78 -13.95 -31.70 10.36
C GLY A 78 -13.75 -32.23 8.92
N LYS A 79 -14.60 -31.83 7.96
CA LYS A 79 -14.41 -32.21 6.54
C LYS A 79 -13.13 -31.61 5.94
N LEU A 80 -12.84 -30.35 6.27
CA LEU A 80 -11.61 -29.68 5.86
C LEU A 80 -10.38 -30.39 6.44
N LEU A 81 -10.34 -30.61 7.75
CA LEU A 81 -9.23 -31.29 8.43
C LEU A 81 -9.02 -32.72 7.91
N ASN A 82 -10.09 -33.44 7.64
CA ASN A 82 -10.01 -34.79 7.08
C ASN A 82 -9.37 -34.79 5.68
N SER A 83 -9.43 -33.69 4.92
CA SER A 83 -8.78 -33.62 3.61
C SER A 83 -7.26 -33.67 3.70
N PHE A 84 -6.65 -33.14 4.76
CA PHE A 84 -5.21 -33.17 5.01
C PHE A 84 -4.67 -34.56 5.40
N GLY A 85 -5.55 -35.48 5.81
CA GLY A 85 -5.18 -36.85 6.19
C GLY A 85 -5.50 -37.93 5.15
N LYS A 86 -6.13 -37.57 4.02
CA LYS A 86 -6.56 -38.54 3.01
C LYS A 86 -5.44 -38.92 2.04
N LYS A 87 -5.26 -40.22 1.80
CA LYS A 87 -4.56 -40.75 0.63
C LYS A 87 -5.51 -40.72 -0.58
N ASN A 88 -5.66 -39.55 -1.20
CA ASN A 88 -6.53 -39.38 -2.38
C ASN A 88 -5.91 -39.98 -3.65
N LYS A 89 -6.72 -40.07 -4.74
CA LYS A 89 -6.19 -40.36 -6.09
C LYS A 89 -5.11 -39.34 -6.44
N SER A 90 -4.00 -39.83 -7.02
CA SER A 90 -2.91 -38.97 -7.48
C SER A 90 -3.44 -37.89 -8.44
N SER A 91 -3.04 -36.64 -8.20
CA SER A 91 -3.29 -35.52 -9.10
C SER A 91 -2.10 -34.58 -9.10
N VAL A 92 -1.96 -33.79 -10.16
CA VAL A 92 -0.95 -32.73 -10.28
C VAL A 92 -1.38 -31.52 -9.46
N CYS A 93 -0.50 -31.05 -8.57
CA CYS A 93 -0.70 -29.84 -7.79
C CYS A 93 -0.69 -28.59 -8.69
N THR A 94 -1.74 -27.75 -8.60
CA THR A 94 -1.83 -26.51 -9.41
C THR A 94 -0.68 -25.53 -9.13
N LEU A 95 -0.05 -25.57 -7.95
CA LEU A 95 0.97 -24.59 -7.55
C LEU A 95 2.40 -25.05 -7.84
N CYS A 96 2.77 -26.25 -7.39
CA CYS A 96 4.15 -26.72 -7.47
C CYS A 96 4.37 -27.81 -8.54
N GLY A 97 3.32 -28.26 -9.23
CA GLY A 97 3.40 -29.28 -10.27
C GLY A 97 3.67 -30.71 -9.77
N LYS A 98 3.87 -30.93 -8.46
CA LYS A 98 4.08 -32.28 -7.90
C LYS A 98 2.83 -33.15 -8.05
N GLU A 99 3.02 -34.41 -8.39
CA GLU A 99 1.99 -35.44 -8.32
C GLU A 99 1.83 -35.96 -6.88
N GLY A 100 0.59 -36.15 -6.43
CA GLY A 100 0.33 -36.74 -5.12
C GLY A 100 -1.12 -36.64 -4.68
N ALA A 101 -1.35 -36.90 -3.39
CA ALA A 101 -2.66 -36.76 -2.79
C ALA A 101 -3.15 -35.30 -2.89
N ALA A 102 -4.35 -35.13 -3.44
CA ALA A 102 -4.95 -33.82 -3.63
C ALA A 102 -5.71 -33.37 -2.38
N VAL A 103 -5.38 -32.20 -1.84
CA VAL A 103 -6.23 -31.44 -0.92
C VAL A 103 -6.99 -30.42 -1.74
N GLU A 104 -8.31 -30.38 -1.55
CA GLU A 104 -9.16 -29.37 -2.19
C GLU A 104 -9.36 -28.22 -1.20
N LEU A 105 -8.57 -27.17 -1.37
CA LEU A 105 -8.68 -25.95 -0.57
C LEU A 105 -9.49 -24.91 -1.36
N SER A 106 -10.35 -24.17 -0.65
CA SER A 106 -11.08 -23.09 -1.31
C SER A 106 -10.11 -22.05 -1.85
N LYS A 107 -10.46 -21.50 -3.02
CA LYS A 107 -9.63 -20.53 -3.72
C LYS A 107 -9.35 -19.27 -2.88
N VAL A 108 -10.22 -18.91 -1.93
CA VAL A 108 -9.97 -17.76 -1.04
C VAL A 108 -8.71 -17.89 -0.19
N PHE A 109 -8.21 -19.11 0.06
CA PHE A 109 -6.92 -19.31 0.74
C PHE A 109 -5.71 -18.97 -0.12
N ASN A 110 -5.90 -18.81 -1.44
CA ASN A 110 -4.88 -18.26 -2.31
C ASN A 110 -5.42 -17.07 -3.11
N PRO A 111 -5.51 -15.89 -2.48
CA PRO A 111 -5.98 -14.68 -3.16
C PRO A 111 -5.04 -14.23 -4.28
N LEU A 112 -3.81 -14.76 -4.35
CA LEU A 112 -2.79 -14.36 -5.33
C LEU A 112 -2.81 -15.17 -6.64
N MET A 113 -3.73 -16.13 -6.79
CA MET A 113 -3.82 -16.93 -8.02
C MET A 113 -4.64 -16.31 -9.14
N VAL A 114 -5.45 -15.30 -8.84
CA VAL A 114 -6.42 -14.74 -9.79
C VAL A 114 -6.09 -13.26 -10.05
N SER A 115 -6.32 -12.83 -11.30
CA SER A 115 -6.16 -11.43 -11.70
C SER A 115 -7.32 -10.58 -11.18
N ALA A 116 -7.05 -9.29 -10.91
CA ALA A 116 -8.03 -8.38 -10.32
C ALA A 116 -9.41 -8.31 -11.02
N PRO A 117 -9.50 -8.33 -12.37
CA PRO A 117 -10.79 -8.33 -13.07
C PRO A 117 -11.67 -9.54 -12.75
N ASN A 118 -11.07 -10.67 -12.41
CA ASN A 118 -11.76 -11.93 -12.16
C ASN A 118 -12.19 -12.08 -10.67
N PHE A 119 -11.87 -11.13 -9.80
CA PHE A 119 -12.28 -11.16 -8.39
C PHE A 119 -13.78 -10.93 -8.19
N LYS A 120 -14.43 -10.13 -9.04
CA LYS A 120 -15.89 -9.97 -9.00
C LYS A 120 -16.64 -11.27 -9.26
N THR A 121 -16.03 -12.22 -9.97
CA THR A 121 -16.59 -13.56 -10.21
C THR A 121 -16.10 -14.60 -9.20
N PHE A 122 -15.24 -14.20 -8.27
CA PHE A 122 -14.65 -15.05 -7.24
C PHE A 122 -15.58 -15.19 -6.01
N TYR A 123 -16.89 -15.25 -6.24
CA TYR A 123 -17.84 -15.59 -5.19
C TYR A 123 -17.69 -17.07 -4.85
N SER A 124 -16.93 -17.38 -3.80
CA SER A 124 -16.92 -18.69 -3.18
C SER A 124 -18.19 -18.89 -2.35
N PHE A 125 -19.34 -19.00 -3.02
CA PHE A 125 -20.54 -19.59 -2.45
C PHE A 125 -21.13 -20.59 -3.45
N GLY A 126 -20.79 -21.87 -3.25
CA GLY A 126 -21.43 -23.00 -3.89
C GLY A 126 -20.78 -23.46 -5.19
N LYS A 127 -20.38 -24.74 -5.22
CA LYS A 127 -20.10 -25.59 -6.40
C LYS A 127 -18.87 -25.31 -7.26
N ASN A 128 -18.11 -24.24 -7.08
CA ASN A 128 -16.82 -24.12 -7.77
C ASN A 128 -15.74 -24.96 -7.08
N ARG A 129 -15.24 -25.96 -7.80
CA ARG A 129 -14.16 -26.87 -7.38
C ARG A 129 -13.00 -26.05 -6.81
N GLY A 130 -12.59 -26.37 -5.58
CA GLY A 130 -11.37 -25.83 -4.99
C GLY A 130 -10.15 -26.22 -5.82
N GLU A 131 -9.01 -25.62 -5.52
CA GLU A 131 -7.77 -25.98 -6.21
C GLU A 131 -7.30 -27.35 -5.75
N LYS A 132 -6.83 -28.18 -6.70
CA LYS A 132 -6.19 -29.46 -6.37
C LYS A 132 -4.74 -29.19 -6.00
N LEU A 133 -4.45 -29.27 -4.71
CA LEU A 133 -3.14 -28.94 -4.17
C LEU A 133 -2.49 -30.17 -3.56
N CYS A 134 -1.17 -30.28 -3.63
CA CYS A 134 -0.47 -31.21 -2.74
C CYS A 134 -0.63 -30.75 -1.28
N VAL A 135 -0.49 -31.70 -0.35
CA VAL A 135 -0.68 -31.47 1.08
C VAL A 135 0.22 -30.34 1.61
N GLU A 136 1.47 -30.27 1.15
CA GLU A 136 2.43 -29.24 1.59
C GLU A 136 2.02 -27.85 1.12
N CYS A 137 1.56 -27.71 -0.12
CA CYS A 137 1.10 -26.41 -0.64
C CYS A 137 -0.18 -25.96 0.08
N ALA A 138 -1.10 -26.89 0.34
CA ALA A 138 -2.35 -26.59 1.03
C ALA A 138 -2.10 -26.14 2.48
N LEU A 139 -1.19 -26.77 3.21
CA LEU A 139 -0.84 -26.39 4.59
C LEU A 139 -0.25 -24.98 4.67
N GLN A 140 0.65 -24.63 3.74
CA GLN A 140 1.24 -23.29 3.67
C GLN A 140 0.16 -22.23 3.42
N LEU A 141 -0.75 -22.46 2.47
CA LEU A 141 -1.85 -21.53 2.22
C LEU A 141 -2.84 -21.43 3.40
N PHE A 142 -3.11 -22.55 4.06
CA PHE A 142 -4.00 -22.60 5.22
C PHE A 142 -3.46 -21.76 6.38
N ALA A 143 -2.13 -21.79 6.60
CA ALA A 143 -1.45 -21.04 7.65
C ALA A 143 -1.25 -19.55 7.32
N ALA A 144 -1.19 -19.16 6.04
CA ALA A 144 -0.79 -17.83 5.60
C ALA A 144 -1.52 -16.63 6.26
N PRO A 145 -2.84 -16.67 6.51
CA PRO A 145 -3.54 -15.57 7.18
C PRO A 145 -3.05 -15.28 8.61
N LEU A 146 -2.45 -16.25 9.29
CA LEU A 146 -1.86 -16.08 10.63
C LEU A 146 -0.52 -15.35 10.57
N GLY A 147 0.20 -15.46 9.44
CA GLY A 147 1.51 -14.85 9.26
C GLY A 147 1.44 -13.38 8.86
N ALA A 148 0.41 -12.99 8.11
CA ALA A 148 0.24 -11.65 7.54
C ALA A 148 0.05 -10.55 8.59
N PHE A 149 0.46 -9.32 8.23
CA PHE A 149 -0.11 -8.14 8.86
C PHE A 149 -1.58 -8.01 8.43
N PHE A 150 -2.44 -7.47 9.28
CA PHE A 150 -3.83 -7.23 8.93
C PHE A 150 -4.38 -5.96 9.56
N PHE A 151 -5.36 -5.39 8.87
CA PHE A 151 -6.14 -4.25 9.33
C PHE A 151 -7.62 -4.46 8.99
N ALA A 152 -8.52 -4.28 9.96
CA ALA A 152 -9.96 -4.40 9.78
C ALA A 152 -10.62 -3.01 9.77
N ALA A 153 -10.95 -2.54 8.57
CA ALA A 153 -11.66 -1.28 8.34
C ALA A 153 -13.18 -1.49 8.34
N PHE A 154 -13.92 -0.59 8.98
CA PHE A 154 -15.38 -0.57 8.93
C PHE A 154 -15.85 0.74 8.33
N GLN A 155 -16.47 0.68 7.14
CA GLN A 155 -17.09 1.84 6.50
C GLN A 155 -18.60 1.60 6.36
N LYS A 156 -19.41 2.46 6.99
CA LYS A 156 -20.90 2.48 6.96
C LYS A 156 -21.57 1.10 7.13
N HIS A 157 -21.60 0.29 6.07
CA HIS A 157 -22.27 -1.02 5.99
C HIS A 157 -21.39 -2.16 5.45
N THR A 158 -20.11 -1.90 5.17
CA THR A 158 -19.15 -2.88 4.66
C THR A 158 -18.01 -3.08 5.64
N SER A 159 -17.80 -4.34 6.05
CA SER A 159 -16.58 -4.74 6.75
C SER A 159 -15.52 -5.12 5.73
N ARG A 160 -14.36 -4.51 5.82
CA ARG A 160 -13.19 -4.82 5.00
C ARG A 160 -12.06 -5.31 5.90
N ILE A 161 -11.37 -6.34 5.45
CA ILE A 161 -10.14 -6.83 6.09
C ILE A 161 -9.06 -6.78 5.03
N ILE A 162 -7.99 -6.07 5.33
CA ILE A 162 -6.84 -5.93 4.47
C ILE A 162 -5.72 -6.75 5.09
N HIS A 163 -5.18 -7.70 4.34
CA HIS A 163 -3.95 -8.41 4.69
C HIS A 163 -2.79 -7.79 3.93
N LEU A 164 -1.71 -7.50 4.65
CA LEU A 164 -0.50 -6.89 4.13
C LEU A 164 0.67 -7.84 4.30
N TYR A 165 1.60 -7.78 3.36
CA TYR A 165 2.82 -8.55 3.40
C TYR A 165 3.97 -7.80 2.74
N THR A 166 5.16 -8.04 3.25
CA THR A 166 6.40 -7.36 2.89
C THR A 166 7.54 -8.23 3.41
N PHE A 167 8.37 -8.76 2.51
CA PHE A 167 9.52 -9.61 2.85
C PHE A 167 10.44 -9.84 1.63
N PRO A 168 11.73 -10.13 1.86
CA PRO A 168 12.59 -10.71 0.83
C PRO A 168 12.15 -12.16 0.52
N TRP A 169 12.33 -12.60 -0.73
CA TRP A 169 11.87 -13.93 -1.17
C TRP A 169 12.58 -15.11 -0.50
N ASN A 170 13.83 -14.93 -0.08
CA ASN A 170 14.58 -15.96 0.64
C ASN A 170 13.94 -16.21 2.02
N LEU A 171 13.66 -17.48 2.35
CA LEU A 171 12.88 -17.84 3.54
C LEU A 171 13.56 -17.46 4.86
N ASP A 172 14.89 -17.62 4.96
CA ASP A 172 15.63 -17.26 6.17
C ASP A 172 15.61 -15.76 6.41
N GLU A 173 15.87 -14.99 5.34
CA GLU A 173 15.79 -13.53 5.36
C GLU A 173 14.35 -13.07 5.64
N ALA A 174 13.35 -13.74 5.07
CA ALA A 174 11.93 -13.42 5.27
C ALA A 174 11.53 -13.54 6.73
N PHE A 175 11.99 -14.58 7.43
CA PHE A 175 11.66 -14.78 8.84
C PHE A 175 12.27 -13.69 9.72
N VAL A 176 13.55 -13.39 9.52
CA VAL A 176 14.23 -12.29 10.24
C VAL A 176 13.52 -10.97 9.96
N PHE A 177 13.16 -10.71 8.69
CA PHE A 177 12.48 -9.49 8.29
C PHE A 177 11.10 -9.35 8.91
N ILE A 178 10.25 -10.38 8.81
CA ILE A 178 8.88 -10.35 9.34
C ILE A 178 8.92 -10.22 10.88
N ASP A 179 9.81 -10.93 11.56
CA ASP A 179 9.96 -10.79 13.03
C ASP A 179 10.40 -9.37 13.41
N THR A 180 11.38 -8.81 12.72
CA THR A 180 11.84 -7.43 12.95
C THR A 180 10.70 -6.43 12.70
N SER A 181 9.96 -6.62 11.61
CA SER A 181 8.80 -5.81 11.27
C SER A 181 7.72 -5.88 12.35
N LYS A 182 7.36 -7.09 12.80
CA LYS A 182 6.35 -7.28 13.86
C LYS A 182 6.79 -6.70 15.21
N ARG A 183 8.08 -6.72 15.54
CA ARG A 183 8.59 -6.05 16.77
C ARG A 183 8.54 -4.53 16.67
N THR A 184 8.70 -3.99 15.47
CA THR A 184 8.86 -2.54 15.27
C THR A 184 7.53 -1.83 15.06
N VAL A 185 6.66 -2.39 14.20
CA VAL A 185 5.36 -1.79 13.87
C VAL A 185 4.18 -2.64 14.32
N GLY A 186 4.42 -3.84 14.86
CA GLY A 186 3.34 -4.72 15.31
C GLY A 186 2.69 -4.25 16.60
N ASN A 187 1.38 -4.37 16.65
CA ASN A 187 0.57 -4.10 17.84
C ASN A 187 -0.70 -4.93 17.77
N GLU A 188 -0.75 -6.00 18.56
CA GLU A 188 -1.85 -6.95 18.50
C GLU A 188 -3.08 -6.43 19.24
N VAL A 189 -4.04 -5.94 18.46
CA VAL A 189 -5.38 -5.57 18.92
C VAL A 189 -6.41 -6.36 18.13
N ARG A 190 -7.65 -6.37 18.62
CA ARG A 190 -8.73 -7.14 17.98
C ARG A 190 -8.88 -6.84 16.47
N LYS A 191 -8.69 -5.59 16.05
CA LYS A 191 -8.95 -5.13 14.67
C LYS A 191 -7.70 -4.99 13.81
N SER A 192 -6.51 -5.14 14.35
CA SER A 192 -5.26 -4.91 13.64
C SER A 192 -4.13 -5.61 14.38
N ASN A 193 -3.09 -6.03 13.68
CA ASN A 193 -1.83 -6.41 14.31
C ASN A 193 -0.68 -5.45 13.99
N ILE A 194 -1.02 -4.24 13.53
CA ILE A 194 -0.07 -3.20 13.14
C ILE A 194 -0.50 -1.83 13.67
N THR A 195 0.48 -1.04 14.09
CA THR A 195 0.35 0.39 14.36
C THR A 195 0.86 1.18 13.17
N LEU A 196 -0.02 1.99 12.58
CA LEU A 196 0.35 3.02 11.61
C LEU A 196 0.19 4.36 12.33
N ASN A 197 1.27 5.15 12.43
CA ASN A 197 1.27 6.42 13.17
C ASN A 197 0.43 7.50 12.45
N MET A 198 -0.89 7.31 12.43
CA MET A 198 -1.89 8.14 11.76
C MET A 198 -3.08 8.38 12.68
N LYS A 199 -3.65 9.59 12.63
CA LYS A 199 -4.89 9.93 13.34
C LYS A 199 -6.11 9.32 12.66
N LYS A 200 -6.08 9.17 11.33
CA LYS A 200 -7.14 8.53 10.56
C LYS A 200 -6.58 7.30 9.87
N GLU A 201 -6.93 6.14 10.40
CA GLU A 201 -6.46 4.84 9.91
C GLU A 201 -6.84 4.62 8.43
N PRO A 202 -5.99 3.96 7.64
CA PRO A 202 -6.27 3.69 6.24
C PRO A 202 -7.39 2.66 6.09
N VAL A 203 -8.19 2.79 5.03
CA VAL A 203 -9.33 1.88 4.77
C VAL A 203 -9.24 1.17 3.43
N HIS A 204 -8.30 1.57 2.59
CA HIS A 204 -8.05 1.01 1.26
C HIS A 204 -6.68 0.32 1.23
N PRO A 205 -6.54 -0.79 0.48
CA PRO A 205 -5.31 -1.59 0.49
C PRO A 205 -4.08 -0.83 -0.01
N GLU A 206 -4.25 0.09 -0.97
CA GLU A 206 -3.14 0.90 -1.49
C GLU A 206 -2.58 1.86 -0.44
N GLU A 207 -3.47 2.56 0.27
CA GLU A 207 -3.11 3.45 1.38
C GLU A 207 -2.44 2.67 2.51
N ALA A 208 -3.03 1.53 2.91
CA ALA A 208 -2.50 0.70 3.97
C ALA A 208 -1.12 0.14 3.65
N LEU A 209 -0.89 -0.28 2.40
CA LEU A 209 0.42 -0.77 1.95
C LEU A 209 1.47 0.34 1.93
N LEU A 210 1.13 1.51 1.35
CA LEU A 210 2.04 2.66 1.33
C LEU A 210 2.45 3.05 2.76
N MET A 211 1.48 3.12 3.68
CA MET A 211 1.72 3.50 5.06
C MET A 211 2.52 2.45 5.83
N LEU A 212 2.30 1.15 5.58
CA LEU A 212 3.16 0.10 6.12
C LEU A 212 4.61 0.29 5.67
N LEU A 213 4.85 0.44 4.37
CA LEU A 213 6.21 0.58 3.83
C LEU A 213 6.90 1.84 4.38
N TRP A 214 6.17 2.96 4.44
CA TRP A 214 6.64 4.19 5.08
C TRP A 214 7.04 3.98 6.54
N GLN A 215 6.18 3.34 7.35
CA GLN A 215 6.49 3.11 8.77
C GLN A 215 7.66 2.15 8.97
N LEU A 216 7.79 1.10 8.14
CA LEU A 216 8.94 0.21 8.21
C LEU A 216 10.23 0.99 7.96
N ARG A 217 10.28 1.81 6.90
CA ARG A 217 11.49 2.57 6.59
C ARG A 217 11.78 3.67 7.60
N LYS A 218 10.76 4.42 8.04
CA LYS A 218 10.88 5.45 9.08
C LYS A 218 11.45 4.90 10.39
N ASN A 219 11.13 3.65 10.72
CA ASN A 219 11.68 2.94 11.88
C ASN A 219 12.96 2.13 11.54
N SER A 220 13.70 2.54 10.51
CA SER A 220 15.01 2.01 10.14
C SER A 220 15.03 0.51 9.78
N ILE A 221 13.94 -0.03 9.25
CA ILE A 221 13.93 -1.40 8.72
C ILE A 221 14.47 -1.38 7.28
N PRO A 222 15.55 -2.11 6.97
CA PRO A 222 16.10 -2.18 5.62
C PRO A 222 15.31 -3.17 4.74
N PHE A 223 14.93 -2.75 3.52
CA PHE A 223 14.29 -3.61 2.50
C PHE A 223 14.53 -3.10 1.08
N GLU A 224 15.71 -3.36 0.53
CA GLU A 224 16.14 -2.79 -0.76
C GLU A 224 16.41 -3.83 -1.86
N ASN A 225 16.31 -5.12 -1.52
CA ASN A 225 16.68 -6.22 -2.42
C ASN A 225 15.76 -6.32 -3.66
N GLU A 226 16.32 -6.72 -4.81
CA GLU A 226 15.55 -6.90 -6.05
C GLU A 226 14.56 -8.07 -5.98
N THR A 227 14.78 -9.03 -5.08
CA THR A 227 13.88 -10.16 -4.81
C THR A 227 12.96 -9.88 -3.63
N PHE A 228 12.54 -8.62 -3.46
CA PHE A 228 11.64 -8.23 -2.38
C PHE A 228 10.20 -8.18 -2.88
N VAL A 229 9.27 -8.70 -2.07
CA VAL A 229 7.85 -8.72 -2.41
C VAL A 229 7.08 -7.97 -1.34
N ALA A 230 6.30 -6.99 -1.75
CA ALA A 230 5.30 -6.35 -0.89
C ALA A 230 3.94 -6.33 -1.57
N GLY A 231 2.88 -6.36 -0.77
CA GLY A 231 1.54 -6.38 -1.33
C GLY A 231 0.44 -6.32 -0.30
N ALA A 232 -0.78 -6.23 -0.85
CA ALA A 232 -2.01 -6.14 -0.08
C ALA A 232 -3.10 -6.97 -0.74
N VAL A 233 -3.93 -7.59 0.09
CA VAL A 233 -5.17 -8.27 -0.31
C VAL A 233 -6.31 -7.70 0.51
N SER A 234 -7.34 -7.19 -0.17
CA SER A 234 -8.57 -6.71 0.48
C SER A 234 -9.67 -7.76 0.39
N HIS A 235 -10.29 -8.07 1.51
CA HIS A 235 -11.49 -8.90 1.62
C HIS A 235 -12.67 -8.05 2.08
N THR A 236 -13.79 -8.12 1.38
CA THR A 236 -15.01 -7.40 1.75
C THR A 236 -16.12 -8.36 2.11
N LYS A 237 -16.87 -8.03 3.17
CA LYS A 237 -18.05 -8.78 3.58
C LYS A 237 -19.31 -8.21 2.93
N GLN A 238 -20.07 -9.07 2.25
CA GLN A 238 -21.41 -8.79 1.73
C GLN A 238 -22.39 -9.83 2.32
N GLY A 239 -23.25 -9.39 3.24
CA GLY A 239 -24.11 -10.29 4.00
C GLY A 239 -23.30 -11.29 4.84
N GLN A 240 -23.46 -12.59 4.56
CA GLN A 240 -22.71 -13.68 5.23
C GLN A 240 -21.48 -14.17 4.45
N ALA A 241 -21.21 -13.60 3.27
CA ALA A 241 -20.12 -14.01 2.41
C ALA A 241 -18.96 -13.02 2.46
N TRP A 242 -17.74 -13.57 2.39
CA TRP A 242 -16.53 -12.80 2.13
C TRP A 242 -16.13 -12.98 0.67
N GLY A 243 -15.75 -11.90 0.02
CA GLY A 243 -15.13 -11.90 -1.31
C GLY A 243 -13.76 -11.24 -1.24
N VAL A 244 -12.89 -11.59 -2.18
CA VAL A 244 -11.67 -10.81 -2.44
C VAL A 244 -12.06 -9.63 -3.33
N GLU A 245 -11.65 -8.43 -2.97
CA GLU A 245 -11.98 -7.20 -3.71
C GLU A 245 -10.78 -6.68 -4.50
N THR A 246 -9.58 -6.77 -3.93
CA THR A 246 -8.37 -6.16 -4.51
C THR A 246 -7.14 -6.98 -4.15
N ARG A 247 -6.20 -7.03 -5.10
CA ARG A 247 -4.84 -7.56 -4.93
C ARG A 247 -3.87 -6.54 -5.50
N LEU A 248 -2.78 -6.36 -4.79
CA LEU A 248 -1.68 -5.49 -5.18
C LEU A 248 -0.37 -6.17 -4.81
N GLU A 249 0.58 -6.16 -5.75
CA GLU A 249 1.91 -6.75 -5.60
C GLU A 249 2.94 -5.80 -6.21
N ILE A 250 4.03 -5.60 -5.48
CA ILE A 250 5.18 -4.81 -5.89
C ILE A 250 6.40 -5.70 -5.74
N TYR A 251 7.16 -5.83 -6.83
CA TYR A 251 8.41 -6.60 -6.88
C TYR A 251 9.65 -5.69 -6.96
N LYS A 252 9.46 -4.39 -7.18
CA LYS A 252 10.54 -3.40 -7.30
C LYS A 252 10.27 -2.25 -6.35
N LEU A 253 10.77 -2.33 -5.11
CA LEU A 253 10.52 -1.31 -4.10
C LEU A 253 11.56 -0.19 -4.06
N ARG A 254 12.74 -0.40 -4.66
CA ARG A 254 13.88 0.51 -4.50
C ARG A 254 13.59 2.00 -4.77
N PRO A 255 12.87 2.39 -5.84
CA PRO A 255 12.53 3.80 -6.05
C PRO A 255 11.68 4.37 -4.91
N LEU A 256 10.71 3.59 -4.42
CA LEU A 256 9.85 4.00 -3.32
C LEU A 256 10.61 4.07 -1.98
N VAL A 257 11.62 3.21 -1.77
CA VAL A 257 12.49 3.27 -0.59
C VAL A 257 13.33 4.55 -0.59
N ARG A 258 13.98 4.89 -1.72
CA ARG A 258 14.74 6.15 -1.85
C ARG A 258 13.88 7.37 -1.60
N PHE A 259 12.67 7.35 -2.15
CA PHE A 259 11.67 8.36 -1.88
C PHE A 259 11.41 8.52 -0.36
N PHE A 260 11.18 7.43 0.37
CA PHE A 260 10.99 7.51 1.82
C PHE A 260 12.22 8.00 2.57
N GLU A 261 13.43 7.63 2.14
CA GLU A 261 14.68 8.12 2.71
C GLU A 261 14.78 9.64 2.55
N ALA A 262 14.53 10.16 1.34
CA ALA A 262 14.50 11.59 1.07
C ALA A 262 13.47 12.33 1.93
N LEU A 263 12.28 11.75 2.15
CA LEU A 263 11.29 12.34 3.06
C LEU A 263 11.80 12.41 4.51
N ILE A 264 12.50 11.38 4.98
CA ILE A 264 13.06 11.35 6.34
C ILE A 264 14.16 12.40 6.50
N GLU A 265 15.06 12.50 5.51
CA GLU A 265 16.18 13.46 5.51
C GLU A 265 15.68 14.92 5.56
N GLU A 266 14.59 15.23 4.87
CA GLU A 266 14.00 16.57 4.84
C GLU A 266 12.97 16.84 5.95
N GLY A 267 12.72 15.86 6.83
CA GLY A 267 11.73 16.00 7.89
C GLY A 267 10.28 16.08 7.39
N LEU A 268 9.99 15.56 6.19
CA LEU A 268 8.66 15.51 5.60
C LEU A 268 7.88 14.32 6.15
N ASP A 269 6.73 14.57 6.79
CA ASP A 269 5.91 13.51 7.39
C ASP A 269 4.73 13.11 6.49
N LEU A 270 4.89 11.97 5.81
CA LEU A 270 3.87 11.40 4.93
C LEU A 270 2.58 11.04 5.68
N SER A 271 2.66 10.59 6.93
CA SER A 271 1.49 10.24 7.74
C SER A 271 0.69 11.47 8.11
N LEU A 272 1.35 12.57 8.49
CA LEU A 272 0.69 13.85 8.75
C LEU A 272 0.07 14.45 7.48
N CYS A 273 0.78 14.38 6.35
CA CYS A 273 0.25 14.82 5.05
C CYS A 273 -1.05 14.06 4.72
N PHE A 274 -1.03 12.74 4.80
CA PHE A 274 -2.23 11.92 4.57
C PHE A 274 -3.34 12.26 5.57
N ASP A 275 -3.02 12.43 6.86
CA ASP A 275 -3.95 12.97 7.88
C ASP A 275 -4.71 14.21 7.43
N MET A 276 -4.02 15.15 6.78
CA MET A 276 -4.61 16.40 6.32
C MET A 276 -5.40 16.29 5.00
N ILE A 277 -5.16 15.26 4.19
CA ILE A 277 -5.90 14.95 2.94
C ILE A 277 -7.29 14.35 3.22
N TYR A 278 -7.54 13.82 4.43
CA TYR A 278 -8.85 13.25 4.79
C TYR A 278 -9.98 14.27 4.64
N GLU A 279 -11.00 13.99 3.84
CA GLU A 279 -12.08 14.94 3.55
C GLU A 279 -13.45 14.39 3.98
N PRO A 280 -13.95 14.75 5.18
CA PRO A 280 -15.19 14.18 5.72
C PRO A 280 -16.44 14.53 4.90
N ARG A 281 -16.39 15.56 4.04
CA ARG A 281 -17.55 15.96 3.22
C ARG A 281 -17.77 15.04 2.01
N LEU A 282 -16.80 14.18 1.67
CA LEU A 282 -16.95 13.21 0.58
C LEU A 282 -17.81 12.02 0.98
N ASN A 283 -18.41 11.37 -0.02
CA ASN A 283 -19.10 10.09 0.16
C ASN A 283 -18.20 9.00 0.74
N ASP A 284 -16.94 8.97 0.28
CA ASP A 284 -15.82 8.22 0.86
C ASP A 284 -14.74 9.22 1.30
N PRO A 285 -14.59 9.48 2.62
CA PRO A 285 -13.63 10.44 3.15
C PRO A 285 -12.15 10.14 2.84
N HIS A 286 -11.84 8.90 2.44
CA HIS A 286 -10.48 8.47 2.09
C HIS A 286 -10.22 8.50 0.59
N ALA A 287 -11.18 8.95 -0.23
CA ALA A 287 -11.10 8.84 -1.69
C ALA A 287 -9.87 9.55 -2.28
N TYR A 288 -9.47 10.71 -1.75
CA TYR A 288 -8.27 11.41 -2.20
C TYR A 288 -7.00 10.66 -1.84
N ARG A 289 -6.87 10.23 -0.59
CA ARG A 289 -5.73 9.42 -0.11
C ARG A 289 -5.56 8.13 -0.91
N LYS A 290 -6.68 7.45 -1.19
CA LYS A 290 -6.70 6.24 -2.00
C LYS A 290 -6.08 6.48 -3.36
N ARG A 291 -6.48 7.55 -4.05
CA ARG A 291 -5.98 7.83 -5.41
C ARG A 291 -4.48 8.12 -5.39
N ILE A 292 -4.03 9.01 -4.50
CA ILE A 292 -2.61 9.34 -4.34
C ILE A 292 -1.79 8.08 -3.99
N ALA A 293 -2.22 7.31 -2.98
CA ALA A 293 -1.50 6.11 -2.58
C ALA A 293 -1.47 5.04 -3.67
N ALA A 294 -2.56 4.87 -4.42
CA ALA A 294 -2.62 3.93 -5.52
C ALA A 294 -1.62 4.30 -6.63
N ASP A 295 -1.47 5.59 -6.92
CA ASP A 295 -0.52 6.07 -7.92
C ASP A 295 0.93 5.94 -7.42
N MET A 296 1.20 6.31 -6.16
CA MET A 296 2.52 6.14 -5.53
C MET A 296 2.99 4.69 -5.48
N VAL A 297 2.12 3.78 -5.05
CA VAL A 297 2.44 2.35 -4.97
C VAL A 297 2.66 1.74 -6.35
N ARG A 298 1.91 2.19 -7.37
CA ARG A 298 2.12 1.76 -8.75
C ARG A 298 3.32 2.44 -9.43
N MET A 299 3.97 3.38 -8.75
CA MET A 299 5.08 4.17 -9.28
C MET A 299 4.72 4.93 -10.58
N VAL A 300 3.47 5.41 -10.66
CA VAL A 300 2.94 6.22 -11.79
C VAL A 300 2.85 7.70 -11.39
N ASP A 301 2.35 8.56 -12.29
CA ASP A 301 2.18 10.00 -12.05
C ASP A 301 1.25 10.27 -10.86
N VAL A 302 1.68 11.12 -9.93
CA VAL A 302 0.91 11.52 -8.74
C VAL A 302 0.47 12.98 -8.82
N ALA A 303 1.16 13.82 -9.60
CA ALA A 303 0.96 15.25 -9.69
C ALA A 303 -0.52 15.59 -9.98
N ARG A 304 -1.13 14.91 -10.95
CA ARG A 304 -2.54 15.16 -11.29
C ARG A 304 -3.49 14.97 -10.09
N GLN A 305 -3.30 13.92 -9.30
CA GLN A 305 -4.14 13.68 -8.13
C GLN A 305 -3.88 14.72 -7.06
N ALA A 306 -2.60 15.04 -6.79
CA ALA A 306 -2.24 16.03 -5.79
C ALA A 306 -2.78 17.43 -6.10
N GLU A 307 -2.71 17.85 -7.37
CA GLU A 307 -3.28 19.11 -7.85
C GLU A 307 -4.81 19.15 -7.63
N ASP A 308 -5.51 18.05 -7.95
CA ASP A 308 -6.95 17.92 -7.71
C ASP A 308 -7.30 18.04 -6.21
N VAL A 309 -6.50 17.42 -5.33
CA VAL A 309 -6.66 17.54 -3.87
C VAL A 309 -6.50 18.98 -3.42
N LEU A 310 -5.41 19.66 -3.84
CA LEU A 310 -5.10 21.02 -3.39
C LEU A 310 -6.15 22.06 -3.84
N LEU A 311 -6.73 21.87 -5.02
CA LEU A 311 -7.80 22.74 -5.50
C LEU A 311 -9.15 22.44 -4.86
N SER A 312 -9.39 21.18 -4.47
CA SER A 312 -10.68 20.76 -3.90
C SER A 312 -10.78 20.97 -2.39
N ILE A 313 -9.65 20.93 -1.68
CA ILE A 313 -9.60 21.05 -0.22
C ILE A 313 -9.26 22.49 0.16
N ASP A 314 -10.21 23.18 0.78
CA ASP A 314 -10.10 24.58 1.19
C ASP A 314 -9.34 24.76 2.52
N ARG A 315 -8.14 24.17 2.62
CA ARG A 315 -7.21 24.32 3.76
C ARG A 315 -5.78 23.96 3.35
N HIS A 316 -4.80 24.42 4.12
CA HIS A 316 -3.41 24.01 3.92
C HIS A 316 -3.20 22.52 4.26
N ILE A 317 -2.54 21.80 3.35
CA ILE A 317 -2.12 20.41 3.52
C ILE A 317 -0.58 20.42 3.62
N PRO A 318 -0.02 20.28 4.84
CA PRO A 318 1.41 20.30 5.05
C PRO A 318 2.12 19.24 4.22
N PHE A 319 3.31 19.58 3.71
CA PHE A 319 4.23 18.71 2.98
C PHE A 319 3.76 18.16 1.64
N LEU A 320 2.47 18.24 1.27
CA LEU A 320 1.97 17.60 0.05
C LEU A 320 2.74 18.04 -1.20
N SER A 321 3.01 19.33 -1.36
CA SER A 321 3.77 19.84 -2.51
C SER A 321 5.22 19.33 -2.54
N ASP A 322 5.91 19.34 -1.40
CA ASP A 322 7.31 18.89 -1.31
C ASP A 322 7.41 17.37 -1.45
N ILE A 323 6.46 16.61 -0.89
CA ILE A 323 6.34 15.16 -1.05
C ILE A 323 6.14 14.79 -2.53
N VAL A 324 5.29 15.52 -3.26
CA VAL A 324 5.11 15.28 -4.70
C VAL A 324 6.39 15.60 -5.47
N GLY A 325 7.05 16.72 -5.18
CA GLY A 325 8.34 17.06 -5.79
C GLY A 325 9.38 15.95 -5.58
N LYS A 326 9.53 15.45 -4.35
CA LYS A 326 10.46 14.35 -4.04
C LYS A 326 10.07 13.03 -4.69
N TYR A 327 8.77 12.77 -4.85
CA TYR A 327 8.31 11.60 -5.57
C TYR A 327 8.70 11.66 -7.06
N GLU A 328 8.52 12.82 -7.71
CA GLU A 328 8.94 13.00 -9.11
C GLU A 328 10.47 12.84 -9.27
N MET A 329 11.26 13.33 -8.32
CA MET A 329 12.72 13.11 -8.33
C MET A 329 13.09 11.63 -8.16
N GLU A 330 12.70 11.02 -7.04
CA GLU A 330 13.23 9.71 -6.63
C GLU A 330 12.58 8.52 -7.35
N VAL A 331 11.29 8.64 -7.71
CA VAL A 331 10.53 7.56 -8.34
C VAL A 331 10.46 7.73 -9.84
N LYS A 332 10.32 8.97 -10.33
CA LYS A 332 10.18 9.27 -11.76
C LYS A 332 11.49 9.68 -12.42
N GLY A 333 12.53 9.97 -11.64
CA GLY A 333 13.86 10.34 -12.16
C GLY A 333 13.89 11.76 -12.73
N MET A 334 13.01 12.64 -12.27
CA MET A 334 12.98 14.03 -12.68
C MET A 334 14.20 14.78 -12.14
N ASP A 335 14.74 15.69 -12.95
CA ASP A 335 15.89 16.51 -12.57
C ASP A 335 15.56 17.44 -11.38
N GLU A 336 16.44 17.47 -10.39
CA GLU A 336 16.27 18.26 -9.16
C GLU A 336 16.14 19.77 -9.44
N LYS A 337 16.98 20.30 -10.35
CA LYS A 337 16.94 21.73 -10.70
C LYS A 337 15.58 22.10 -11.29
N LEU A 338 14.99 21.19 -12.07
CA LEU A 338 13.65 21.39 -12.64
C LEU A 338 12.58 21.48 -11.54
N VAL A 339 12.60 20.56 -10.57
CA VAL A 339 11.64 20.58 -9.45
C VAL A 339 11.78 21.85 -8.62
N GLU A 340 13.01 22.29 -8.34
CA GLU A 340 13.25 23.51 -7.56
C GLU A 340 12.79 24.77 -8.32
N LEU A 341 12.99 24.84 -9.63
CA LEU A 341 12.48 25.95 -10.44
C LEU A 341 10.95 25.98 -10.47
N CYS A 342 10.27 24.83 -10.57
CA CYS A 342 8.80 24.77 -10.43
C CYS A 342 8.34 25.25 -9.06
N LYS A 343 9.10 24.92 -8.00
CA LYS A 343 8.82 25.32 -6.62
C LYS A 343 8.95 26.81 -6.42
N ASP A 344 10.02 27.43 -6.93
CA ASP A 344 10.24 28.87 -6.85
C ASP A 344 9.17 29.66 -7.61
N VAL A 345 8.93 29.30 -8.87
CA VAL A 345 7.89 29.94 -9.70
C VAL A 345 6.51 29.76 -9.07
N GLY A 346 6.18 28.53 -8.67
CA GLY A 346 4.92 28.23 -8.02
C GLY A 346 4.72 29.06 -6.76
N ARG A 347 5.69 29.09 -5.85
CA ARG A 347 5.63 29.89 -4.61
C ARG A 347 5.46 31.38 -4.90
N SER A 348 6.14 31.90 -5.91
CA SER A 348 6.00 33.30 -6.34
C SER A 348 4.57 33.62 -6.81
N ILE A 349 3.99 32.76 -7.67
CA ILE A 349 2.58 32.88 -8.09
C ILE A 349 1.64 32.79 -6.87
N GLY A 350 1.88 31.84 -5.96
CA GLY A 350 1.06 31.67 -4.76
C GLY A 350 1.07 32.87 -3.81
N ARG A 351 2.23 33.52 -3.63
CA ARG A 351 2.38 34.78 -2.88
C ARG A 351 1.63 35.92 -3.56
N PHE A 352 1.79 36.07 -4.88
CA PHE A 352 1.08 37.08 -5.66
C PHE A 352 -0.45 36.95 -5.52
N VAL A 353 -1.00 35.74 -5.74
CA VAL A 353 -2.45 35.49 -5.63
C VAL A 353 -2.95 35.64 -4.18
N PHE A 354 -2.09 35.46 -3.18
CA PHE A 354 -2.44 35.75 -1.78
C PHE A 354 -2.63 37.24 -1.53
N THR A 355 -1.75 38.09 -2.07
CA THR A 355 -1.89 39.55 -2.02
C THR A 355 -3.09 40.02 -2.84
N GLU A 356 -3.29 39.43 -4.02
CA GLU A 356 -4.37 39.74 -4.94
C GLU A 356 -5.40 38.60 -5.05
N GLU A 357 -6.26 38.44 -4.03
CA GLU A 357 -7.24 37.35 -4.04
C GLU A 357 -8.21 37.40 -5.25
N SER A 358 -8.35 38.57 -5.90
CA SER A 358 -9.09 38.72 -7.17
C SER A 358 -8.56 37.82 -8.30
N LYS A 359 -7.29 37.39 -8.22
CA LYS A 359 -6.59 36.54 -9.18
C LYS A 359 -6.63 35.05 -8.84
N LEU A 360 -7.51 34.62 -7.93
CA LEU A 360 -7.72 33.21 -7.57
C LEU A 360 -7.99 32.28 -8.77
N SER A 361 -8.57 32.80 -9.87
CA SER A 361 -8.81 32.03 -11.10
C SER A 361 -7.52 31.52 -11.77
N THR A 362 -6.38 32.15 -11.47
CA THR A 362 -5.05 31.79 -12.00
C THR A 362 -4.75 30.30 -11.83
N PHE A 363 -5.02 29.72 -10.65
CA PHE A 363 -4.75 28.31 -10.41
C PHE A 363 -5.56 27.37 -11.32
N TYR A 364 -6.78 27.76 -11.65
CA TYR A 364 -7.63 27.01 -12.58
C TYR A 364 -7.20 27.22 -14.04
N GLN A 365 -6.74 28.43 -14.39
CA GLN A 365 -6.21 28.71 -15.73
C GLN A 365 -4.94 27.88 -15.99
N ILE A 366 -4.01 27.83 -15.03
CA ILE A 366 -2.81 26.99 -15.10
C ILE A 366 -3.20 25.51 -15.26
N ARG A 367 -4.06 24.97 -14.39
CA ARG A 367 -4.52 23.57 -14.47
C ARG A 367 -5.18 23.22 -15.80
N ASN A 368 -5.93 24.15 -16.38
CA ASN A 368 -6.74 23.90 -17.56
C ASN A 368 -6.04 24.21 -18.89
N ALA A 369 -4.81 24.74 -18.86
CA ALA A 369 -4.01 24.93 -20.06
C ALA A 369 -3.79 23.59 -20.78
N LYS A 370 -4.21 23.49 -22.05
CA LYS A 370 -4.20 22.22 -22.82
C LYS A 370 -3.02 22.10 -23.76
N THR A 371 -2.34 23.21 -24.01
CA THR A 371 -1.16 23.30 -24.87
C THR A 371 -0.08 24.08 -24.14
N LEU A 372 1.17 23.92 -24.59
CA LEU A 372 2.29 24.69 -24.07
C LEU A 372 2.06 26.20 -24.30
N GLU A 373 1.49 26.58 -25.44
CA GLU A 373 1.16 27.96 -25.77
C GLU A 373 0.10 28.54 -24.84
N ASP A 374 -0.94 27.77 -24.50
CA ASP A 374 -1.94 28.19 -23.51
C ASP A 374 -1.28 28.41 -22.15
N TYR A 375 -0.38 27.52 -21.76
CA TYR A 375 0.30 27.62 -20.47
C TYR A 375 1.22 28.84 -20.39
N ILE A 376 2.02 29.09 -21.43
CA ILE A 376 2.88 30.28 -21.54
C ILE A 376 2.02 31.55 -21.45
N ARG A 377 0.88 31.60 -22.16
CA ARG A 377 -0.02 32.76 -22.10
C ARG A 377 -0.52 33.04 -20.68
N VAL A 378 -0.88 32.00 -19.93
CA VAL A 378 -1.30 32.17 -18.53
C VAL A 378 -0.15 32.73 -17.68
N LEU A 379 1.08 32.26 -17.88
CA LEU A 379 2.25 32.80 -17.18
C LEU A 379 2.53 34.27 -17.53
N GLU A 380 2.41 34.63 -18.82
CA GLU A 380 2.55 36.01 -19.29
C GLU A 380 1.48 36.93 -18.69
N GLU A 381 0.21 36.52 -18.71
CA GLU A 381 -0.90 37.28 -18.11
C GLU A 381 -0.67 37.55 -16.62
N VAL A 382 -0.29 36.52 -15.85
CA VAL A 382 0.00 36.64 -14.42
C VAL A 382 1.21 37.54 -14.16
N SER A 383 2.25 37.45 -15.01
CA SER A 383 3.42 38.30 -14.89
C SER A 383 3.09 39.77 -15.16
N LEU A 384 2.27 40.05 -16.16
CA LEU A 384 1.83 41.41 -16.48
C LEU A 384 0.97 42.00 -15.36
N ASP A 385 0.05 41.19 -14.82
CA ASP A 385 -0.77 41.58 -13.67
C ASP A 385 0.09 41.91 -12.44
N ALA A 386 1.12 41.09 -12.17
CA ALA A 386 2.04 41.32 -11.05
C ALA A 386 2.86 42.62 -11.22
N VAL A 387 3.36 42.90 -12.42
CA VAL A 387 4.06 44.16 -12.74
C VAL A 387 3.14 45.37 -12.56
N ALA A 388 1.87 45.25 -12.96
CA ALA A 388 0.91 46.36 -12.88
C ALA A 388 0.64 46.85 -11.44
N ILE A 389 0.90 46.00 -10.44
CA ILE A 389 0.70 46.31 -9.03
C ILE A 389 2.00 46.34 -8.21
N GLU A 390 3.15 46.38 -8.89
CA GLU A 390 4.48 46.39 -8.27
C GLU A 390 4.73 45.18 -7.34
N SER A 391 4.18 44.00 -7.69
CA SER A 391 4.41 42.76 -6.95
C SER A 391 5.74 42.11 -7.35
N GLU A 392 6.44 41.54 -6.37
CA GLU A 392 7.66 40.74 -6.56
C GLU A 392 7.35 39.32 -7.08
N LEU A 393 6.72 39.23 -8.27
CA LEU A 393 6.60 37.96 -8.98
C LEU A 393 7.84 37.72 -9.83
N TYR A 394 8.45 36.54 -9.67
CA TYR A 394 9.69 36.16 -10.35
C TYR A 394 9.44 34.98 -11.29
N LEU A 395 9.65 35.21 -12.59
CA LEU A 395 9.73 34.17 -13.61
C LEU A 395 11.18 34.10 -14.12
N PRO A 396 11.99 33.15 -13.63
CA PRO A 396 13.35 32.97 -14.12
C PRO A 396 13.34 32.62 -15.62
N GLU A 397 14.25 33.21 -16.39
CA GLU A 397 14.42 32.87 -17.81
C GLU A 397 14.77 31.38 -17.98
N ASP A 398 15.55 30.83 -17.04
CA ASP A 398 15.85 29.40 -16.95
C ASP A 398 14.60 28.54 -16.86
N TYR A 399 13.55 28.98 -16.16
CA TYR A 399 12.28 28.26 -16.09
C TYR A 399 11.57 28.20 -17.45
N LEU A 400 11.53 29.33 -18.17
CA LEU A 400 10.94 29.38 -19.51
C LEU A 400 11.72 28.53 -20.52
N LYS A 401 13.05 28.50 -20.41
CA LYS A 401 13.93 27.66 -21.25
C LYS A 401 13.71 26.16 -21.01
N LEU A 402 13.20 25.77 -19.85
CA LEU A 402 12.90 24.38 -19.51
C LEU A 402 11.55 23.89 -20.05
N LEU A 403 10.68 24.79 -20.52
CA LEU A 403 9.40 24.43 -21.12
C LEU A 403 9.62 23.79 -22.50
N SER A 404 9.91 22.49 -22.50
CA SER A 404 10.00 21.66 -23.70
C SER A 404 8.64 21.05 -24.04
N SER A 405 8.44 20.64 -25.30
CA SER A 405 7.20 19.99 -25.75
C SER A 405 6.87 18.68 -25.01
N ASN A 406 7.85 18.06 -24.36
CA ASN A 406 7.70 16.72 -23.81
C ASN A 406 7.36 16.71 -22.32
N ASP A 407 7.80 17.73 -21.56
CA ASP A 407 7.70 17.74 -20.09
C ASP A 407 6.84 18.89 -19.55
N TRP A 408 6.28 19.74 -20.42
CA TRP A 408 5.52 20.92 -19.99
C TRP A 408 4.30 20.57 -19.11
N GLU A 409 3.65 19.42 -19.33
CA GLU A 409 2.46 19.04 -18.54
C GLU A 409 2.81 18.82 -17.07
N ILE A 410 3.92 18.11 -16.80
CA ILE A 410 4.39 17.85 -15.43
C ILE A 410 4.95 19.13 -14.79
N VAL A 411 5.69 19.94 -15.55
CA VAL A 411 6.18 21.26 -15.11
C VAL A 411 5.00 22.15 -14.69
N ARG A 412 3.97 22.24 -15.54
CA ARG A 412 2.74 23.00 -15.26
C ARG A 412 2.05 22.50 -14.00
N SER A 413 1.85 21.19 -13.87
CA SER A 413 1.17 20.62 -12.70
C SER A 413 1.97 20.80 -11.41
N LEU A 414 3.29 20.60 -11.42
CA LEU A 414 4.15 20.87 -10.26
C LEU A 414 4.11 22.34 -9.85
N THR A 415 4.25 23.26 -10.81
CA THR A 415 4.18 24.70 -10.56
C THR A 415 2.85 25.09 -9.93
N ASN A 416 1.73 24.54 -10.41
CA ASN A 416 0.43 24.81 -9.82
C ASN A 416 0.28 24.21 -8.41
N ILE A 417 0.81 23.01 -8.18
CA ILE A 417 0.84 22.36 -6.86
C ILE A 417 1.58 23.24 -5.85
N PHE A 418 2.77 23.74 -6.20
CA PHE A 418 3.54 24.65 -5.35
C PHE A 418 2.82 26.00 -5.14
N ALA A 419 2.19 26.54 -6.18
CA ALA A 419 1.44 27.79 -6.09
C ALA A 419 0.23 27.71 -5.17
N VAL A 420 -0.63 26.70 -5.36
CA VAL A 420 -1.80 26.50 -4.50
C VAL A 420 -1.36 26.19 -3.07
N SER A 421 -0.34 25.35 -2.88
CA SER A 421 0.19 25.02 -1.55
C SER A 421 0.64 26.27 -0.80
N MET A 422 1.40 27.16 -1.47
CA MET A 422 1.88 28.42 -0.89
C MET A 422 0.76 29.38 -0.55
N TYR A 423 -0.20 29.58 -1.47
CA TYR A 423 -1.38 30.40 -1.20
C TYR A 423 -2.14 29.91 0.04
N ARG A 424 -2.38 28.59 0.14
CA ARG A 424 -3.07 28.00 1.30
C ARG A 424 -2.27 28.13 2.59
N TYR A 425 -0.95 28.00 2.52
CA TYR A 425 -0.05 28.18 3.65
C TYR A 425 -0.20 29.60 4.23
N LEU A 426 -0.09 30.63 3.38
CA LEU A 426 -0.23 32.03 3.80
C LEU A 426 -1.62 32.33 4.35
N LYS A 427 -2.67 31.83 3.68
CA LYS A 427 -4.07 31.96 4.13
C LYS A 427 -4.32 31.33 5.50
N SER A 428 -3.54 30.32 5.89
CA SER A 428 -3.66 29.70 7.21
C SER A 428 -3.12 30.56 8.37
N GLY A 429 -2.60 31.76 8.08
CA GLY A 429 -2.07 32.68 9.09
C GLY A 429 -0.65 32.32 9.57
N LYS A 430 0.02 31.38 8.92
CA LYS A 430 1.41 31.03 9.21
C LYS A 430 2.34 32.00 8.50
N LYS A 431 3.29 32.59 9.24
CA LYS A 431 4.41 33.35 8.67
C LYS A 431 5.53 32.37 8.31
N GLU A 432 6.10 32.55 7.13
CA GLU A 432 7.24 31.77 6.65
C GLU A 432 8.39 31.86 7.66
N VAL A 433 8.90 30.71 8.09
CA VAL A 433 10.18 30.65 8.80
C VAL A 433 11.23 30.60 7.70
N ASN A 434 11.96 31.69 7.51
CA ASN A 434 13.08 31.72 6.59
C ASN A 434 14.10 30.66 7.04
N SER A 435 14.28 29.62 6.22
CA SER A 435 15.35 28.64 6.37
C SER A 435 16.66 29.22 5.84
N ASN A 436 17.15 30.25 6.54
CA ASN A 436 18.52 30.76 6.46
C ASN A 436 18.90 31.23 7.86
N GLU A 437 19.05 30.26 8.78
CA GLU A 437 19.92 30.28 9.96
C GLU A 437 20.32 28.85 10.31
#